data_AF-A0A960TWE9-F1
#
_entry.id   AF-A0A960TWE9-F1
#
_cell.length_a   1.000
_cell.length_b   1.000
_cell.length_c   1.000
_cell.angle_alpha   90.00
_cell.angle_beta   90.00
_cell.angle_gamma   90.00
#
_symmetry.space_group_name_H-M   'P 1'
#
loop_
_entity.id
_entity.type
_entity.pdbx_description
1 polymer ?
#
loop_
_entity_poly.entity_id
_entity_poly.type
_entity_poly.pdbx_seq_one_letter_code
_entity_poly.pdbx_strand_id
1 'polypeptide(L)'
;MRALIVLAVLTVLHVLITRKELREYRDFQGYDDTNRRQGLLRTWLLRSLLVHGLAAVAVLIGMGRGEALLRLPQELTAAAAALRPAGDGAWSGILRGFALALPACLVVLPTALTVVDIRRRSARGERLRDDPAVQARNTSSLFPRNAAERRLTTLISLNAGVSEELFFRVLVPVLAALATGHAWVGVATGTVAFGLAHLYQGPVGVAATMVLGAVLMLVYLQTGQLWLVILIHALLDLNGLALAPWLEARRLGRSRSRLDAAGPAADLDPSPRSYPHPSENPMRRLLDVLPGLALCAAVAAAAVALSGLVPLGAVALAILIGLAAGNVRRLGAAFAPGVGLAGTHVLSLAIALLGFRLDYALLARLGWTSLGLIVAGMAVALTAAVLLGRALRVDPRLALLLGVGNGVCGSSAIAAAEGVIGAERDHAGIAVAVVNLLGTAGMLGLPLLGGLVLRLDEVPLGILIGNTLQAVGQVTAAGFAVGDAAGQAATVVKLGRVLMLTPVLLGLAWRARRQGAAVTAGGLGVPWFIVGFVACSVIASLHVVPAPVLDALAHAGHLALVLAMAGIGLRITLASLARSGGQALTLGALVFLVQLAFSGAMAALLF
;
A
#
# COMPACT_ATOMS: atom_id res chain seq x y z
N MET A 1 -22.53 30.78 -16.69
CA MET A 1 -23.17 31.46 -15.54
C MET A 1 -24.14 30.57 -14.76
N ARG A 2 -25.19 29.98 -15.38
CA ARG A 2 -26.16 29.11 -14.66
C ARG A 2 -25.53 27.91 -13.95
N ALA A 3 -24.62 27.17 -14.59
CA ALA A 3 -23.93 26.02 -13.98
C ALA A 3 -23.04 26.41 -12.77
N LEU A 4 -22.39 27.58 -12.83
CA LEU A 4 -21.56 28.08 -11.74
C LEU A 4 -22.40 28.46 -10.51
N ILE A 5 -23.58 29.05 -10.71
CA ILE A 5 -24.52 29.35 -9.63
C ILE A 5 -25.02 28.06 -8.97
N VAL A 6 -25.43 27.07 -9.78
CA VAL A 6 -25.88 25.76 -9.27
C VAL A 6 -24.76 25.04 -8.51
N LEU A 7 -23.53 25.06 -9.04
CA LEU A 7 -22.37 24.48 -8.37
C LEU A 7 -22.07 25.16 -7.04
N ALA A 8 -22.13 26.50 -6.98
CA ALA A 8 -21.91 27.26 -5.76
C ALA A 8 -22.97 26.95 -4.69
N VAL A 9 -24.26 26.91 -5.08
CA VAL A 9 -25.38 26.56 -4.19
C VAL A 9 -25.22 25.13 -3.66
N LEU A 10 -24.92 24.16 -4.53
CA LEU A 10 -24.70 22.77 -4.13
C LEU A 10 -23.48 22.62 -3.21
N THR A 11 -22.41 23.37 -3.47
CA THR A 11 -21.21 23.37 -2.62
C THR A 11 -21.53 23.88 -1.22
N VAL A 12 -22.24 25.01 -1.10
CA VAL A 12 -22.66 25.56 0.20
C VAL A 12 -23.57 24.57 0.93
N LEU A 13 -24.58 24.04 0.25
CA LEU A 13 -25.50 23.06 0.82
C LEU A 13 -24.74 21.81 1.32
N HIS A 14 -23.81 21.31 0.53
CA HIS A 14 -23.02 20.14 0.88
C HIS A 14 -22.12 20.41 2.10
N VAL A 15 -21.44 21.57 2.16
CA VAL A 15 -20.65 21.97 3.35
C VAL A 15 -21.50 22.04 4.61
N LEU A 16 -22.71 22.61 4.53
CA LEU A 16 -23.64 22.68 5.67
C LEU A 16 -24.08 21.29 6.13
N ILE A 17 -24.35 20.38 5.19
CA ILE A 17 -24.73 19.00 5.46
C ILE A 17 -23.57 18.22 6.08
N THR A 18 -22.36 18.27 5.50
CA THR A 18 -21.18 17.59 6.04
C THR A 18 -20.85 18.07 7.46
N ARG A 19 -20.98 19.38 7.74
CA ARG A 19 -20.82 19.91 9.11
C ARG A 19 -21.87 19.35 10.08
N LYS A 20 -23.11 19.17 9.61
CA LYS A 20 -24.18 18.57 10.42
C LYS A 20 -23.91 17.08 10.66
N GLU A 21 -23.52 16.35 9.63
CA GLU A 21 -23.19 14.92 9.70
C GLU A 21 -21.98 14.66 10.60
N LEU A 22 -20.96 15.53 10.60
CA LEU A 22 -19.84 15.45 11.55
C LEU A 22 -20.30 15.52 13.02
N ARG A 23 -21.28 16.36 13.33
CA ARG A 23 -21.87 16.43 14.67
C ARG A 23 -22.72 15.21 14.99
N GLU A 24 -23.62 14.85 14.09
CA GLU A 24 -24.48 13.66 14.21
C GLU A 24 -23.64 12.38 14.36
N TYR A 25 -22.49 12.28 13.68
CA TYR A 25 -21.58 11.15 13.76
C TYR A 25 -20.91 11.03 15.13
N ARG A 26 -20.43 12.16 15.68
CA ARG A 26 -19.90 12.20 17.05
C ARG A 26 -20.96 11.78 18.07
N ASP A 27 -22.18 12.25 17.91
CA ASP A 27 -23.29 11.88 18.80
C ASP A 27 -23.62 10.39 18.66
N PHE A 28 -23.60 9.86 17.44
CA PHE A 28 -23.82 8.45 17.13
C PHE A 28 -22.79 7.51 17.76
N GLN A 29 -21.53 7.95 17.89
CA GLN A 29 -20.49 7.20 18.59
C GLN A 29 -20.82 7.00 20.08
N GLY A 30 -21.52 7.95 20.71
CA GLY A 30 -21.93 7.89 22.10
C GLY A 30 -23.30 7.24 22.36
N TYR A 31 -24.01 6.77 21.33
CA TYR A 31 -25.32 6.15 21.53
C TYR A 31 -25.21 4.67 21.91
N ASP A 32 -25.74 4.34 23.09
CA ASP A 32 -25.92 2.96 23.55
C ASP A 32 -27.29 2.38 23.15
N ASP A 33 -28.32 3.24 23.01
CA ASP A 33 -29.67 2.85 22.60
C ASP A 33 -29.77 2.56 21.09
N THR A 34 -30.36 1.42 20.78
CA THR A 34 -30.60 0.94 19.42
C THR A 34 -31.66 1.77 18.68
N ASN A 35 -32.69 2.28 19.36
CA ASN A 35 -33.77 3.01 18.69
C ASN A 35 -33.29 4.37 18.15
N ARG A 36 -32.53 5.11 18.97
CA ARG A 36 -31.87 6.36 18.54
C ARG A 36 -30.91 6.14 17.37
N ARG A 37 -30.10 5.08 17.42
CA ARG A 37 -29.21 4.70 16.31
C ARG A 37 -29.97 4.42 15.02
N GLN A 38 -31.04 3.62 15.08
CA GLN A 38 -31.89 3.34 13.92
C GLN A 38 -32.54 4.60 13.34
N GLY A 39 -33.01 5.52 14.19
CA GLY A 39 -33.57 6.80 13.75
C GLY A 39 -32.57 7.64 12.97
N LEU A 40 -31.32 7.70 13.43
CA LEU A 40 -30.26 8.42 12.74
C LEU A 40 -29.85 7.73 11.42
N LEU A 41 -29.73 6.40 11.41
CA LEU A 41 -29.47 5.63 10.18
C LEU A 41 -30.55 5.84 9.11
N ARG A 42 -31.84 5.88 9.49
CA ARG A 42 -32.94 6.22 8.57
C ARG A 42 -32.81 7.65 8.04
N THR A 43 -32.41 8.57 8.91
CA THR A 43 -32.20 9.98 8.53
C THR A 43 -31.07 10.10 7.52
N TRP A 44 -29.94 9.43 7.74
CA TRP A 44 -28.82 9.41 6.79
C TRP A 44 -29.19 8.75 5.46
N LEU A 45 -29.90 7.62 5.50
CA LEU A 45 -30.41 6.95 4.31
C LEU A 45 -31.28 7.90 3.46
N LEU A 46 -32.30 8.51 4.08
CA LEU A 46 -33.21 9.42 3.37
C LEU A 46 -32.51 10.69 2.89
N ARG A 47 -31.63 11.27 3.72
CA ARG A 47 -30.91 12.49 3.38
C ARG A 47 -29.98 12.26 2.19
N SER A 48 -29.20 11.18 2.20
CA SER A 48 -28.31 10.83 1.08
C SER A 48 -29.11 10.57 -0.20
N LEU A 49 -30.22 9.81 -0.12
CA LEU A 49 -31.10 9.57 -1.26
C LEU A 49 -31.66 10.89 -1.86
N LEU A 50 -32.08 11.82 -1.00
CA LEU A 50 -32.67 13.09 -1.45
C LEU A 50 -31.62 14.06 -1.99
N VAL A 51 -30.52 14.25 -1.25
CA VAL A 51 -29.52 15.29 -1.51
C VAL A 51 -28.53 14.87 -2.58
N HIS A 52 -28.10 13.61 -2.57
CA HIS A 52 -27.10 13.12 -3.52
C HIS A 52 -27.74 12.40 -4.70
N GLY A 53 -28.79 11.60 -4.46
CA GLY A 53 -29.47 10.85 -5.51
C GLY A 53 -30.46 11.69 -6.31
N LEU A 54 -31.62 11.98 -5.72
CA LEU A 54 -32.75 12.62 -6.40
C LEU A 54 -32.42 14.05 -6.86
N ALA A 55 -31.68 14.82 -6.07
CA ALA A 55 -31.24 16.14 -6.50
C ALA A 55 -30.28 16.07 -7.70
N ALA A 56 -29.38 15.09 -7.76
CA ALA A 56 -28.52 14.92 -8.94
C ALA A 56 -29.32 14.61 -10.19
N VAL A 57 -30.29 13.69 -10.09
CA VAL A 57 -31.19 13.36 -11.20
C VAL A 57 -32.00 14.58 -11.64
N ALA A 58 -32.61 15.30 -10.71
CA ALA A 58 -33.42 16.48 -11.01
C ALA A 58 -32.61 17.61 -11.66
N VAL A 59 -31.40 17.88 -11.16
CA VAL A 59 -30.52 18.92 -11.73
C VAL A 59 -30.03 18.49 -13.12
N LEU A 60 -29.59 17.24 -13.30
CA LEU A 60 -29.15 16.75 -14.61
C LEU A 60 -30.28 16.82 -15.64
N ILE A 61 -31.50 16.38 -15.30
CA ILE A 61 -32.66 16.47 -16.19
C ILE A 61 -33.02 17.94 -16.48
N GLY A 62 -33.08 18.78 -15.45
CA GLY A 62 -33.39 20.21 -15.59
C GLY A 62 -32.37 20.99 -16.42
N MET A 63 -31.14 20.50 -16.53
CA MET A 63 -30.09 21.04 -17.39
C MET A 63 -30.07 20.43 -18.80
N GLY A 64 -31.00 19.55 -19.15
CA GLY A 64 -31.00 18.86 -20.44
C GLY A 64 -29.84 17.86 -20.57
N ARG A 65 -29.44 17.24 -19.45
CA ARG A 65 -28.35 16.24 -19.35
C ARG A 65 -28.84 14.91 -18.79
N GLY A 66 -30.13 14.58 -18.96
CA GLY A 66 -30.70 13.31 -18.50
C GLY A 66 -29.99 12.07 -19.07
N GLU A 67 -29.40 12.16 -20.26
CA GLU A 67 -28.61 11.08 -20.87
C GLU A 67 -27.36 10.71 -20.05
N ALA A 68 -26.84 11.63 -19.24
CA ALA A 68 -25.67 11.41 -18.37
C ALA A 68 -25.92 10.34 -17.28
N LEU A 69 -27.18 9.98 -17.03
CA LEU A 69 -27.55 8.89 -16.12
C LEU A 69 -27.21 7.50 -16.68
N LEU A 70 -27.13 7.39 -18.00
CA LEU A 70 -26.93 6.11 -18.71
C LEU A 70 -25.64 6.07 -19.50
N ARG A 71 -25.11 7.22 -19.91
CA ARG A 71 -23.94 7.33 -20.77
C ARG A 71 -22.97 8.37 -20.21
N LEU A 72 -21.71 8.28 -20.65
CA LEU A 72 -20.72 9.29 -20.33
C LEU A 72 -21.16 10.66 -20.87
N PRO A 73 -21.23 11.71 -20.02
CA PRO A 73 -21.61 13.04 -20.48
C PRO A 73 -20.56 13.65 -21.41
N GLN A 74 -21.01 14.46 -22.35
CA GLN A 74 -20.15 15.12 -23.36
C GLN A 74 -19.03 15.93 -22.70
N GLU A 75 -19.33 16.59 -21.58
CA GLU A 75 -18.42 17.41 -20.80
C GLU A 75 -17.19 16.64 -20.29
N LEU A 76 -17.33 15.32 -20.09
CA LEU A 76 -16.25 14.45 -19.61
C LEU A 76 -15.60 13.65 -20.75
N THR A 77 -16.10 13.77 -21.98
CA THR A 77 -15.64 12.96 -23.10
C THR A 77 -14.19 13.28 -23.48
N ALA A 78 -13.74 14.53 -23.33
CA ALA A 78 -12.33 14.89 -23.54
C ALA A 78 -11.38 14.19 -22.55
N ALA A 79 -11.76 14.11 -21.28
CA ALA A 79 -10.99 13.38 -20.27
C ALA A 79 -11.02 11.86 -20.54
N ALA A 80 -12.18 11.32 -20.93
CA ALA A 80 -12.29 9.92 -21.30
C ALA A 80 -11.51 9.55 -22.57
N ALA A 81 -11.49 10.41 -23.58
CA ALA A 81 -10.73 10.22 -24.82
C ALA A 81 -9.22 10.21 -24.55
N ALA A 82 -8.73 11.07 -23.66
CA ALA A 82 -7.35 11.05 -23.20
C ALA A 82 -6.97 9.73 -22.50
N LEU A 83 -7.93 9.07 -21.85
CA LEU A 83 -7.74 7.76 -21.19
C LEU A 83 -8.02 6.56 -22.11
N ARG A 84 -8.65 6.80 -23.26
CA ARG A 84 -9.03 5.80 -24.27
C ARG A 84 -8.27 6.12 -25.57
N PRO A 85 -6.94 5.87 -25.62
CA PRO A 85 -6.19 6.11 -26.84
C PRO A 85 -6.84 5.36 -28.02
N ALA A 86 -6.93 6.03 -29.17
CA ALA A 86 -7.52 5.45 -30.37
C ALA A 86 -6.67 4.25 -30.84
N GLY A 87 -7.25 3.04 -30.80
CA GLY A 87 -6.65 1.81 -31.33
C GLY A 87 -6.82 0.57 -30.44
N ASP A 88 -6.94 -0.60 -31.09
CA ASP A 88 -6.98 -1.93 -30.45
C ASP A 88 -5.56 -2.45 -30.14
N GLY A 89 -4.64 -1.55 -29.80
CA GLY A 89 -3.29 -1.93 -29.38
C GLY A 89 -3.30 -2.65 -28.04
N ALA A 90 -2.28 -3.47 -27.78
CA ALA A 90 -2.12 -4.21 -26.52
C ALA A 90 -2.33 -3.35 -25.26
N TRP A 91 -2.02 -2.05 -25.33
CA TRP A 91 -2.25 -1.06 -24.28
C TRP A 91 -3.71 -0.82 -23.94
N SER A 92 -4.62 -0.75 -24.93
CA SER A 92 -6.05 -0.58 -24.66
C SER A 92 -6.63 -1.85 -24.03
N GLY A 93 -6.11 -3.02 -24.39
CA GLY A 93 -6.42 -4.30 -23.74
C GLY A 93 -5.93 -4.39 -22.29
N ILE A 94 -4.69 -3.95 -22.01
CA ILE A 94 -4.10 -3.96 -20.65
C ILE A 94 -4.78 -2.94 -19.74
N LEU A 95 -5.02 -1.70 -20.20
CA LEU A 95 -5.71 -0.67 -19.42
C LEU A 95 -7.16 -1.07 -19.11
N ARG A 96 -7.89 -1.61 -20.10
CA ARG A 96 -9.23 -2.20 -19.88
C ARG A 96 -9.15 -3.40 -18.93
N GLY A 97 -8.13 -4.26 -19.06
CA GLY A 97 -7.88 -5.40 -18.18
C GLY A 97 -7.64 -4.98 -16.73
N PHE A 98 -6.82 -3.96 -16.49
CA PHE A 98 -6.59 -3.39 -15.16
C PHE A 98 -7.84 -2.71 -14.61
N ALA A 99 -8.57 -1.90 -15.38
CA ALA A 99 -9.80 -1.28 -14.90
C ALA A 99 -10.93 -2.29 -14.62
N LEU A 100 -10.90 -3.47 -15.24
CA LEU A 100 -11.83 -4.58 -14.96
C LEU A 100 -11.33 -5.51 -13.84
N ALA A 101 -10.02 -5.67 -13.66
CA ALA A 101 -9.40 -6.51 -12.62
C ALA A 101 -9.23 -5.79 -11.27
N LEU A 102 -8.99 -4.49 -11.29
CA LEU A 102 -8.82 -3.65 -10.09
C LEU A 102 -10.05 -3.69 -9.17
N PRO A 103 -11.30 -3.70 -9.66
CA PRO A 103 -12.47 -3.92 -8.82
C PRO A 103 -12.52 -5.33 -8.21
N ALA A 104 -12.06 -6.36 -8.92
CA ALA A 104 -11.93 -7.71 -8.34
C ALA A 104 -10.86 -7.74 -7.23
N CYS A 105 -9.74 -7.03 -7.39
CA CYS A 105 -8.72 -6.88 -6.36
C CYS A 105 -9.14 -5.99 -5.18
N LEU A 106 -10.03 -5.01 -5.38
CA LEU A 106 -10.52 -4.11 -4.33
C LEU A 106 -11.76 -4.66 -3.60
N VAL A 107 -12.56 -5.51 -4.26
CA VAL A 107 -13.79 -6.08 -3.69
C VAL A 107 -13.63 -7.55 -3.35
N VAL A 108 -13.29 -8.41 -4.32
CA VAL A 108 -13.32 -9.88 -4.14
C VAL A 108 -12.22 -10.33 -3.19
N LEU A 109 -10.99 -9.81 -3.33
CA LEU A 109 -9.88 -10.22 -2.48
C LEU A 109 -10.05 -9.74 -1.02
N PRO A 110 -10.38 -8.46 -0.72
CA PRO A 110 -10.66 -8.03 0.65
C PRO A 110 -11.88 -8.73 1.23
N THR A 111 -12.96 -8.94 0.45
CA THR A 111 -14.13 -9.69 0.91
C THR A 111 -13.78 -11.14 1.25
N ALA A 112 -13.02 -11.83 0.39
CA ALA A 112 -12.56 -13.20 0.64
C ALA A 112 -11.64 -13.26 1.87
N LEU A 113 -10.72 -12.31 2.02
CA LEU A 113 -9.83 -12.20 3.18
C LEU A 113 -10.60 -11.92 4.46
N THR A 114 -11.60 -11.03 4.43
CA THR A 114 -12.46 -10.73 5.59
C THR A 114 -13.36 -11.91 5.95
N VAL A 115 -13.96 -12.60 4.97
CA VAL A 115 -14.72 -13.84 5.20
C VAL A 115 -13.83 -14.93 5.82
N VAL A 116 -12.59 -15.06 5.34
CA VAL A 116 -11.61 -16.01 5.87
C VAL A 116 -11.14 -15.60 7.27
N ASP A 117 -10.89 -14.33 7.53
CA ASP A 117 -10.48 -13.79 8.83
C ASP A 117 -11.58 -13.95 9.88
N ILE A 118 -12.83 -13.63 9.53
CA ILE A 118 -14.02 -13.86 10.39
C ILE A 118 -14.20 -15.36 10.66
N ARG A 119 -14.03 -16.23 9.64
CA ARG A 119 -14.07 -17.69 9.83
C ARG A 119 -12.97 -18.17 10.79
N ARG A 120 -11.78 -17.56 10.75
CA ARG A 120 -10.62 -17.90 11.61
C ARG A 120 -10.77 -17.40 13.04
N ARG A 121 -11.14 -16.14 13.25
CA ARG A 121 -11.38 -15.55 14.58
C ARG A 121 -12.56 -16.21 15.29
N SER A 122 -13.58 -16.59 14.53
CA SER A 122 -14.67 -17.40 15.07
C SER A 122 -14.24 -18.80 15.52
N ALA A 123 -13.17 -19.38 14.97
CA ALA A 123 -12.66 -20.65 15.48
C ALA A 123 -11.97 -20.48 16.85
N ARG A 124 -11.70 -19.24 17.28
CA ARG A 124 -11.01 -18.89 18.53
C ARG A 124 -11.90 -18.18 19.56
N GLY A 125 -13.17 -17.91 19.24
CA GLY A 125 -14.09 -17.20 20.13
C GLY A 125 -13.85 -15.68 20.25
N GLU A 126 -12.98 -15.11 19.42
CA GLU A 126 -12.63 -13.67 19.44
C GLU A 126 -13.70 -12.82 18.72
N ARG A 127 -14.08 -11.66 19.29
CA ARG A 127 -14.98 -10.69 18.64
C ARG A 127 -14.16 -9.64 17.89
N LEU A 128 -14.54 -9.36 16.64
CA LEU A 128 -13.91 -8.36 15.77
C LEU A 128 -14.04 -6.94 16.34
N ARG A 129 -15.15 -6.65 17.02
CA ARG A 129 -15.39 -5.35 17.68
C ARG A 129 -14.43 -5.09 18.86
N ASP A 130 -13.84 -6.15 19.41
CA ASP A 130 -12.93 -6.08 20.56
C ASP A 130 -11.45 -6.00 20.08
N ASP A 131 -11.20 -6.01 18.76
CA ASP A 131 -9.87 -5.90 18.16
C ASP A 131 -9.37 -4.43 18.22
N PRO A 132 -8.21 -4.16 18.87
CA PRO A 132 -7.62 -2.82 18.96
C PRO A 132 -7.39 -2.16 17.60
N ALA A 133 -7.05 -2.92 16.56
CA ALA A 133 -6.82 -2.39 15.21
C ALA A 133 -8.14 -2.05 14.48
N VAL A 134 -9.25 -2.67 14.87
CA VAL A 134 -10.59 -2.37 14.36
C VAL A 134 -11.21 -1.21 15.13
N GLN A 135 -11.01 -1.15 16.45
CA GLN A 135 -11.41 0.00 17.28
C GLN A 135 -10.63 1.27 16.94
N ALA A 136 -9.35 1.15 16.56
CA ALA A 136 -8.54 2.26 16.07
C ALA A 136 -9.03 2.84 14.74
N ARG A 137 -9.89 2.13 13.99
CA ARG A 137 -10.57 2.69 12.83
C ARG A 137 -11.78 3.47 13.31
N ASN A 138 -11.80 4.76 12.98
CA ASN A 138 -12.83 5.69 13.42
C ASN A 138 -14.24 5.35 12.91
N THR A 139 -14.42 4.31 12.07
CA THR A 139 -15.68 3.84 11.45
C THR A 139 -16.33 2.63 12.13
N SER A 140 -15.68 2.00 13.11
CA SER A 140 -16.20 0.81 13.81
C SER A 140 -17.53 1.06 14.53
N SER A 141 -17.83 2.31 14.89
CA SER A 141 -19.11 2.72 15.47
C SER A 141 -20.31 2.51 14.55
N LEU A 142 -20.11 2.47 13.22
CA LEU A 142 -21.15 2.25 12.21
C LEU A 142 -21.59 0.79 12.09
N PHE A 143 -20.90 -0.14 12.76
CA PHE A 143 -21.25 -1.54 12.66
C PHE A 143 -22.62 -1.82 13.29
N PRO A 144 -23.50 -2.56 12.58
CA PRO A 144 -24.87 -2.78 13.01
C PRO A 144 -24.94 -3.74 14.19
N ARG A 145 -25.69 -3.36 15.24
CA ARG A 145 -25.80 -4.14 16.50
C ARG A 145 -26.87 -5.23 16.46
N ASN A 146 -27.88 -5.09 15.61
CA ASN A 146 -29.06 -5.94 15.56
C ASN A 146 -29.59 -6.09 14.13
N ALA A 147 -30.64 -6.91 13.93
CA ALA A 147 -31.19 -7.18 12.61
C ALA A 147 -31.76 -5.95 11.90
N ALA A 148 -32.36 -5.02 12.65
CA ALA A 148 -32.93 -3.81 12.09
C ALA A 148 -31.83 -2.83 11.64
N GLU A 149 -30.80 -2.61 12.46
CA GLU A 149 -29.61 -1.84 12.07
C GLU A 149 -28.93 -2.46 10.86
N ARG A 150 -28.82 -3.79 10.77
CA ARG A 150 -28.23 -4.46 9.60
C ARG A 150 -28.98 -4.19 8.31
N ARG A 151 -30.31 -4.20 8.36
CA ARG A 151 -31.13 -3.86 7.18
C ARG A 151 -30.88 -2.41 6.78
N LEU A 152 -30.84 -1.49 7.75
CA LEU A 152 -30.59 -0.08 7.49
C LEU A 152 -29.18 0.17 6.95
N THR A 153 -28.13 -0.44 7.51
CA THR A 153 -26.76 -0.27 7.00
C THR A 153 -26.59 -0.87 5.60
N THR A 154 -27.24 -2.01 5.31
CA THR A 154 -27.28 -2.59 3.95
C THR A 154 -27.93 -1.62 2.96
N LEU A 155 -29.08 -1.03 3.35
CA LEU A 155 -29.77 -0.04 2.51
C LEU A 155 -28.94 1.23 2.32
N ILE A 156 -28.24 1.69 3.36
CA ILE A 156 -27.31 2.83 3.28
C ILE A 156 -26.18 2.51 2.30
N SER A 157 -25.53 1.36 2.39
CA SER A 157 -24.44 0.96 1.48
C SER A 157 -24.89 0.91 0.02
N LEU A 158 -26.06 0.34 -0.24
CA LEU A 158 -26.64 0.32 -1.59
C LEU A 158 -27.00 1.72 -2.08
N ASN A 159 -27.61 2.53 -1.21
CA ASN A 159 -28.01 3.89 -1.54
C ASN A 159 -26.80 4.80 -1.78
N ALA A 160 -25.77 4.72 -0.95
CA ALA A 160 -24.53 5.48 -1.09
C ALA A 160 -23.84 5.13 -2.41
N GLY A 161 -23.71 3.83 -2.73
CA GLY A 161 -23.15 3.40 -4.01
C GLY A 161 -23.89 3.94 -5.23
N VAL A 162 -25.20 4.20 -5.17
CA VAL A 162 -25.96 4.83 -6.27
C VAL A 162 -25.88 6.36 -6.22
N SER A 163 -26.24 6.93 -5.07
CA SER A 163 -26.45 8.37 -4.89
C SER A 163 -25.13 9.13 -4.93
N GLU A 164 -24.07 8.60 -4.33
CA GLU A 164 -22.75 9.25 -4.34
C GLU A 164 -22.10 9.18 -5.72
N GLU A 165 -22.26 8.09 -6.47
CA GLU A 165 -21.70 8.01 -7.82
C GLU A 165 -22.44 8.97 -8.78
N LEU A 166 -23.77 9.07 -8.70
CA LEU A 166 -24.54 10.07 -9.44
C LEU A 166 -24.08 11.50 -9.11
N PHE A 167 -23.84 11.79 -7.84
CA PHE A 167 -23.46 13.13 -7.40
C PHE A 167 -21.99 13.47 -7.72
N PHE A 168 -21.05 12.62 -7.33
CA PHE A 168 -19.61 12.92 -7.35
C PHE A 168 -18.90 12.48 -8.64
N ARG A 169 -19.48 11.58 -9.45
CA ARG A 169 -18.90 11.21 -10.76
C ARG A 169 -19.61 11.82 -11.95
N VAL A 170 -20.87 12.22 -11.77
CA VAL A 170 -21.65 12.84 -12.85
C VAL A 170 -21.95 14.29 -12.55
N LEU A 171 -22.81 14.59 -11.58
CA LEU A 171 -23.32 15.95 -11.37
C LEU A 171 -22.21 16.98 -11.11
N VAL A 172 -21.39 16.76 -10.08
CA VAL A 172 -20.33 17.70 -9.67
C VAL A 172 -19.30 17.88 -10.80
N PRO A 173 -18.75 16.81 -11.40
CA PRO A 173 -17.85 16.95 -12.55
C PRO A 173 -18.45 17.68 -13.74
N VAL A 174 -19.71 17.39 -14.11
CA VAL A 174 -20.40 18.06 -15.22
C VAL A 174 -20.56 19.55 -14.94
N LEU A 175 -21.03 19.91 -13.74
CA LEU A 175 -21.19 21.32 -13.36
C LEU A 175 -19.87 22.09 -13.36
N ALA A 176 -18.80 21.48 -12.83
CA ALA A 176 -17.48 22.09 -12.80
C ALA A 176 -16.86 22.19 -14.21
N ALA A 177 -17.03 21.19 -15.06
CA ALA A 177 -16.60 21.25 -16.46
C ALA A 177 -17.38 22.33 -17.25
N LEU A 178 -18.69 22.47 -17.04
CA LEU A 178 -19.50 23.54 -17.64
C LEU A 178 -19.13 24.93 -17.13
N ALA A 179 -18.72 25.04 -15.87
CA ALA A 179 -18.33 26.32 -15.27
C ALA A 179 -16.94 26.80 -15.75
N THR A 180 -16.04 25.86 -16.04
CA THR A 180 -14.62 26.15 -16.34
C THR A 180 -14.22 25.93 -17.79
N GLY A 181 -15.02 25.21 -18.57
CA GLY A 181 -14.68 24.75 -19.91
C GLY A 181 -13.69 23.58 -19.96
N HIS A 182 -13.30 23.01 -18.81
CA HIS A 182 -12.26 21.97 -18.74
C HIS A 182 -12.74 20.68 -18.07
N ALA A 183 -12.74 19.57 -18.83
CA ALA A 183 -13.15 18.25 -18.36
C ALA A 183 -12.34 17.77 -17.14
N TRP A 184 -11.01 17.97 -17.16
CA TRP A 184 -10.12 17.56 -16.07
C TRP A 184 -10.34 18.35 -14.77
N VAL A 185 -10.78 19.61 -14.85
CA VAL A 185 -11.19 20.36 -13.68
C VAL A 185 -12.44 19.72 -13.06
N GLY A 186 -13.41 19.32 -13.90
CA GLY A 186 -14.56 18.55 -13.45
C GLY A 186 -14.19 17.24 -12.74
N VAL A 187 -13.29 16.45 -13.35
CA VAL A 187 -12.77 15.20 -12.77
C VAL A 187 -12.12 15.43 -11.41
N ALA A 188 -11.25 16.44 -11.30
CA ALA A 188 -10.58 16.79 -10.06
C ALA A 188 -11.59 17.26 -9.00
N THR A 189 -12.53 18.14 -9.35
CA THR A 189 -13.54 18.66 -8.43
C THR A 189 -14.40 17.54 -7.85
N GLY A 190 -14.91 16.61 -8.67
CA GLY A 190 -15.70 15.49 -8.17
C GLY A 190 -14.91 14.54 -7.26
N THR A 191 -13.64 14.29 -7.59
CA THR A 191 -12.75 13.43 -6.79
C THR A 191 -12.44 14.05 -5.43
N VAL A 192 -12.09 15.34 -5.41
CA VAL A 192 -11.81 16.08 -4.16
C VAL A 192 -13.08 16.21 -3.32
N ALA A 193 -14.21 16.55 -3.93
CA ALA A 193 -15.49 16.67 -3.24
C ALA A 193 -15.90 15.35 -2.56
N PHE A 194 -15.69 14.22 -3.24
CA PHE A 194 -15.93 12.89 -2.66
C PHE A 194 -15.06 12.60 -1.42
N GLY A 195 -13.76 12.92 -1.48
CA GLY A 195 -12.87 12.78 -0.32
C GLY A 195 -13.29 13.68 0.84
N LEU A 196 -13.66 14.93 0.56
CA LEU A 196 -14.12 15.89 1.57
C LEU A 196 -15.47 15.51 2.20
N ALA A 197 -16.35 14.82 1.47
CA ALA A 197 -17.58 14.27 2.04
C ALA A 197 -17.29 13.26 3.19
N HIS A 198 -16.09 12.69 3.20
CA HIS A 198 -15.62 11.70 4.17
C HIS A 198 -14.75 12.28 5.29
N LEU A 199 -14.81 13.61 5.54
CA LEU A 199 -14.04 14.28 6.60
C LEU A 199 -14.19 13.64 7.99
N TYR A 200 -15.32 12.97 8.27
CA TYR A 200 -15.56 12.27 9.54
C TYR A 200 -14.58 11.11 9.79
N GLN A 201 -13.93 10.59 8.75
CA GLN A 201 -12.94 9.51 8.85
C GLN A 201 -11.53 9.99 9.25
N GLY A 202 -11.32 11.30 9.36
CA GLY A 202 -10.02 11.92 9.66
C GLY A 202 -9.09 12.02 8.43
N PRO A 203 -7.92 12.67 8.55
CA PRO A 203 -7.08 13.03 7.40
C PRO A 203 -6.60 11.84 6.56
N VAL A 204 -6.24 10.74 7.22
CA VAL A 204 -5.82 9.50 6.53
C VAL A 204 -6.99 8.84 5.82
N GLY A 205 -8.18 8.84 6.44
CA GLY A 205 -9.41 8.34 5.84
C GLY A 205 -9.79 9.13 4.59
N VAL A 206 -9.75 10.46 4.67
CA VAL A 206 -9.99 11.37 3.52
C VAL A 206 -9.01 11.10 2.38
N ALA A 207 -7.72 10.94 2.67
CA ALA A 207 -6.74 10.64 1.63
C ALA A 207 -7.03 9.29 0.97
N ALA A 208 -7.37 8.26 1.76
CA ALA A 208 -7.70 6.93 1.26
C ALA A 208 -8.98 6.92 0.41
N THR A 209 -10.05 7.59 0.86
CA THR A 209 -11.32 7.71 0.11
C THR A 209 -11.16 8.56 -1.15
N MET A 210 -10.30 9.59 -1.12
CA MET A 210 -9.98 10.38 -2.31
C MET A 210 -9.24 9.55 -3.37
N VAL A 211 -8.29 8.71 -2.96
CA VAL A 211 -7.61 7.75 -3.87
C VAL A 211 -8.60 6.74 -4.43
N LEU A 212 -9.45 6.16 -3.58
CA LEU A 212 -10.50 5.24 -4.03
C LEU A 212 -11.46 5.94 -5.02
N GLY A 213 -11.85 7.17 -4.72
CA GLY A 213 -12.70 7.96 -5.59
C GLY A 213 -12.07 8.30 -6.94
N ALA A 214 -10.76 8.57 -6.96
CA ALA A 214 -10.00 8.74 -8.19
C ALA A 214 -9.99 7.46 -9.03
N VAL A 215 -9.79 6.30 -8.39
CA VAL A 215 -9.84 4.99 -9.05
C VAL A 215 -11.22 4.75 -9.68
N LEU A 216 -12.29 4.96 -8.91
CA LEU A 216 -13.67 4.83 -9.41
C LEU A 216 -13.96 5.78 -10.57
N MET A 217 -13.46 7.01 -10.52
CA MET A 217 -13.58 7.98 -11.61
C MET A 217 -12.82 7.54 -12.86
N LEU A 218 -11.62 6.95 -12.72
CA LEU A 218 -10.87 6.40 -13.85
C LEU A 218 -11.61 5.21 -14.49
N VAL A 219 -12.18 4.31 -13.68
CA VAL A 219 -13.03 3.22 -14.19
C VAL A 219 -14.23 3.78 -14.94
N TYR A 220 -14.88 4.82 -14.43
CA TYR A 220 -16.01 5.47 -15.11
C TYR A 220 -15.58 6.07 -16.45
N LEU A 221 -14.50 6.84 -16.50
CA LEU A 221 -14.01 7.47 -17.73
C LEU A 221 -13.56 6.42 -18.78
N GLN A 222 -12.93 5.33 -18.35
CA GLN A 222 -12.47 4.27 -19.25
C GLN A 222 -13.60 3.38 -19.77
N THR A 223 -14.62 3.09 -18.96
CA THR A 223 -15.72 2.20 -19.35
C THR A 223 -16.90 2.97 -19.92
N GLY A 224 -17.08 4.23 -19.53
CA GLY A 224 -18.28 5.03 -19.82
C GLY A 224 -19.53 4.47 -19.15
N GLN A 225 -19.39 3.51 -18.23
CA GLN A 225 -20.47 2.76 -17.62
C GLN A 225 -20.60 3.16 -16.14
N LEU A 226 -21.55 4.04 -15.83
CA LEU A 226 -21.78 4.48 -14.45
C LEU A 226 -22.25 3.32 -13.55
N TRP A 227 -23.11 2.42 -14.07
CA TRP A 227 -23.64 1.28 -13.32
C TRP A 227 -22.55 0.36 -12.77
N LEU A 228 -21.42 0.24 -13.51
CA LEU A 228 -20.30 -0.59 -13.09
C LEU A 228 -19.64 0.00 -11.83
N VAL A 229 -19.44 1.33 -11.82
CA VAL A 229 -18.85 2.02 -10.68
C VAL A 229 -19.79 2.02 -9.47
N ILE A 230 -21.10 2.22 -9.71
CA ILE A 230 -22.15 2.05 -8.69
C ILE A 230 -22.06 0.66 -8.06
N LEU A 231 -21.98 -0.39 -8.86
CA LEU A 231 -21.88 -1.76 -8.37
C LEU A 231 -20.63 -1.96 -7.52
N ILE A 232 -19.48 -1.48 -8.00
CA ILE A 232 -18.19 -1.62 -7.28
C ILE A 232 -18.24 -0.91 -5.94
N HIS A 233 -18.69 0.35 -5.92
CA HIS A 233 -18.80 1.13 -4.69
C HIS A 233 -19.79 0.50 -3.71
N ALA A 234 -21.00 0.14 -4.17
CA ALA A 234 -21.99 -0.53 -3.32
C ALA A 234 -21.43 -1.84 -2.70
N LEU A 235 -20.66 -2.62 -3.46
CA LEU A 235 -20.04 -3.84 -2.94
C LEU A 235 -18.92 -3.56 -1.92
N LEU A 236 -18.12 -2.50 -2.11
CA LEU A 236 -17.12 -2.08 -1.14
C LEU A 236 -17.77 -1.71 0.20
N ASP A 237 -18.83 -0.93 0.15
CA ASP A 237 -19.57 -0.49 1.33
C ASP A 237 -20.31 -1.64 2.01
N LEU A 238 -20.95 -2.51 1.23
CA LEU A 238 -21.60 -3.71 1.75
C LEU A 238 -20.59 -4.63 2.45
N ASN A 239 -19.39 -4.80 1.88
CA ASN A 239 -18.34 -5.58 2.53
C ASN A 239 -17.89 -4.93 3.84
N GLY A 240 -17.65 -3.61 3.83
CA GLY A 240 -17.14 -2.85 4.99
C GLY A 240 -18.15 -2.68 6.14
N LEU A 241 -19.44 -2.46 5.84
CA LEU A 241 -20.45 -2.05 6.83
C LEU A 241 -21.52 -3.10 7.13
N ALA A 242 -21.75 -4.07 6.24
CA ALA A 242 -22.84 -5.04 6.37
C ALA A 242 -22.36 -6.49 6.49
N LEU A 243 -21.61 -7.00 5.51
CA LEU A 243 -21.24 -8.40 5.42
C LEU A 243 -20.25 -8.82 6.51
N ALA A 244 -19.19 -8.03 6.72
CA ALA A 244 -18.19 -8.33 7.74
C ALA A 244 -18.80 -8.35 9.17
N PRO A 245 -19.62 -7.35 9.58
CA PRO A 245 -20.31 -7.40 10.87
C PRO A 245 -21.41 -8.47 10.97
N TRP A 246 -22.12 -8.80 9.88
CA TRP A 246 -23.22 -9.78 9.88
C TRP A 246 -22.74 -11.22 10.09
N LEU A 247 -21.63 -11.60 9.45
CA LEU A 247 -21.03 -12.94 9.58
C LEU A 247 -20.60 -13.24 11.02
N GLU A 248 -20.35 -12.20 11.82
CA GLU A 248 -20.01 -12.28 13.23
C GLU A 248 -21.27 -12.41 14.12
N ALA A 249 -22.29 -11.57 13.88
CA ALA A 249 -23.53 -11.56 14.67
C ALA A 249 -24.31 -12.89 14.61
N ARG A 250 -24.34 -13.57 13.45
CA ARG A 250 -24.99 -14.90 13.30
C ARG A 250 -24.32 -16.00 14.12
N ARG A 251 -23.08 -15.81 14.59
CA ARG A 251 -22.35 -16.81 15.37
C ARG A 251 -22.53 -16.65 16.86
N LEU A 252 -22.66 -15.43 17.38
CA LEU A 252 -22.96 -15.18 18.80
C LEU A 252 -24.30 -15.80 19.23
N GLY A 253 -25.30 -15.83 18.34
CA GLY A 253 -26.58 -16.52 18.60
C GLY A 253 -26.45 -18.05 18.66
N ARG A 254 -25.47 -18.65 17.97
CA ARG A 254 -25.19 -20.10 18.00
C ARG A 254 -24.22 -20.51 19.11
N SER A 255 -23.40 -19.58 19.60
CA SER A 255 -22.49 -19.80 20.72
C SER A 255 -23.19 -19.59 22.07
N ARG A 256 -24.13 -18.64 22.17
CA ARG A 256 -25.00 -18.49 23.36
C ARG A 256 -25.85 -19.74 23.60
N SER A 257 -26.47 -20.32 22.57
CA SER A 257 -27.22 -21.57 22.74
C SER A 257 -26.36 -22.78 23.16
N ARG A 258 -25.02 -22.70 23.00
CA ARG A 258 -24.06 -23.72 23.49
C ARG A 258 -23.52 -23.41 24.88
N LEU A 259 -23.43 -22.12 25.26
CA LEU A 259 -22.99 -21.67 26.58
C LEU A 259 -24.15 -21.66 27.59
N ASP A 260 -25.39 -21.41 27.18
CA ASP A 260 -26.57 -21.55 28.04
C ASP A 260 -26.83 -23.04 28.40
N ALA A 261 -26.26 -23.97 27.63
CA ALA A 261 -26.22 -25.41 27.92
C ALA A 261 -25.03 -25.85 28.80
N ALA A 262 -24.07 -24.96 29.06
CA ALA A 262 -22.88 -25.21 29.86
C ALA A 262 -22.81 -24.13 30.96
N GLY A 263 -23.31 -24.45 32.15
CA GLY A 263 -23.58 -23.51 33.25
C GLY A 263 -22.50 -22.46 33.61
N PRO A 264 -22.84 -21.50 34.48
CA PRO A 264 -22.16 -20.21 34.58
C PRO A 264 -20.73 -20.33 35.10
N ALA A 265 -19.75 -19.92 34.30
CA ALA A 265 -18.36 -19.78 34.71
C ALA A 265 -18.02 -18.31 35.02
N ALA A 266 -17.75 -18.08 36.30
CA ALA A 266 -16.87 -17.13 37.00
C ALA A 266 -16.57 -15.73 36.41
N ASP A 267 -16.74 -14.75 37.30
CA ASP A 267 -16.36 -13.35 37.26
C ASP A 267 -15.03 -13.03 36.55
N LEU A 268 -15.09 -12.05 35.65
CA LEU A 268 -13.91 -11.32 35.15
C LEU A 268 -13.99 -9.87 35.63
N ASP A 269 -13.01 -9.52 36.47
CA ASP A 269 -12.71 -8.21 37.06
C ASP A 269 -12.71 -7.06 36.02
N PRO A 270 -13.45 -5.95 36.25
CA PRO A 270 -13.45 -4.78 35.38
C PRO A 270 -12.48 -3.70 35.89
N SER A 271 -11.18 -3.92 35.84
CA SER A 271 -10.21 -2.84 36.03
C SER A 271 -9.85 -2.15 34.69
N PRO A 272 -9.87 -0.80 34.60
CA PRO A 272 -9.53 -0.10 33.37
C PRO A 272 -8.03 -0.18 33.12
N ARG A 273 -7.63 -0.89 32.06
CA ARG A 273 -6.25 -0.89 31.55
C ARG A 273 -5.86 0.54 31.15
N SER A 274 -4.86 1.09 31.83
CA SER A 274 -4.27 2.39 31.50
C SER A 274 -3.62 2.33 30.11
N TYR A 275 -4.10 3.16 29.19
CA TYR A 275 -3.45 3.35 27.89
C TYR A 275 -2.37 4.44 27.99
N PRO A 276 -1.22 4.29 27.32
CA PRO A 276 -0.21 5.34 27.29
C PRO A 276 -0.73 6.56 26.51
N HIS A 277 -0.67 7.74 27.12
CA HIS A 277 -0.98 9.01 26.48
C HIS A 277 0.14 9.43 25.52
N PRO A 278 -0.13 9.69 24.22
CA PRO A 278 0.83 10.38 23.37
C PRO A 278 0.54 11.88 23.43
N SER A 279 1.00 12.55 24.50
CA SER A 279 1.02 14.02 24.56
C SER A 279 2.45 14.53 24.35
N GLU A 280 2.98 14.32 23.15
CA GLU A 280 4.20 15.02 22.72
C GLU A 280 3.82 16.08 21.70
N ASN A 281 4.27 17.31 21.95
CA ASN A 281 4.04 18.46 21.08
C ASN A 281 4.61 18.18 19.67
N PRO A 282 3.81 18.25 18.59
CA PRO A 282 4.27 17.99 17.22
C PRO A 282 5.43 18.90 16.79
N MET A 283 5.56 20.09 17.37
CA MET A 283 6.68 21.01 17.13
C MET A 283 8.01 20.46 17.71
N ARG A 284 7.98 19.82 18.88
CA ARG A 284 9.19 19.20 19.47
C ARG A 284 9.68 18.03 18.62
N ARG A 285 8.76 17.22 18.10
CA ARG A 285 9.09 16.13 17.15
C ARG A 285 9.75 16.63 15.87
N LEU A 286 9.33 17.79 15.35
CA LEU A 286 9.97 18.38 14.18
C LEU A 286 11.39 18.85 14.50
N LEU A 287 11.59 19.51 15.64
CA LEU A 287 12.91 19.97 16.07
C LEU A 287 13.89 18.80 16.31
N ASP A 288 13.41 17.66 16.81
CA ASP A 288 14.24 16.48 17.08
C ASP A 288 14.74 15.76 15.82
N VAL A 289 14.05 15.93 14.67
CA VAL A 289 14.47 15.30 13.40
C VAL A 289 15.39 16.18 12.55
N LEU A 290 15.36 17.50 12.75
CA LEU A 290 16.12 18.45 11.93
C LEU A 290 17.63 18.20 11.90
N PRO A 291 18.33 17.94 13.03
CA PRO A 291 19.78 17.74 13.00
C PRO A 291 20.19 16.54 12.13
N GLY A 292 19.49 15.42 12.29
CA GLY A 292 19.76 14.19 11.52
C GLY A 292 19.44 14.34 10.04
N LEU A 293 18.33 15.01 9.70
CA LEU A 293 17.97 15.30 8.31
C LEU A 293 18.97 16.25 7.66
N ALA A 294 19.40 17.30 8.36
CA ALA A 294 20.41 18.24 7.87
C ALA A 294 21.74 17.54 7.60
N LEU A 295 22.16 16.61 8.46
CA LEU A 295 23.34 15.79 8.22
C LEU A 295 23.19 14.92 6.96
N CYS A 296 22.03 14.26 6.79
CA CYS A 296 21.77 13.47 5.58
C CYS A 296 21.79 14.34 4.32
N ALA A 297 21.22 15.55 4.39
CA ALA A 297 21.22 16.52 3.30
C ALA A 297 22.64 17.01 2.96
N ALA A 298 23.49 17.25 3.97
CA ALA A 298 24.88 17.64 3.75
C ALA A 298 25.68 16.52 3.05
N VAL A 299 25.53 15.28 3.50
CA VAL A 299 26.15 14.11 2.85
C VAL A 299 25.62 13.93 1.43
N ALA A 300 24.33 14.08 1.20
CA ALA A 300 23.72 13.98 -0.12
C ALA A 300 24.21 15.09 -1.07
N ALA A 301 24.31 16.33 -0.59
CA ALA A 301 24.85 17.44 -1.38
C ALA A 301 26.32 17.20 -1.76
N ALA A 302 27.14 16.72 -0.81
CA ALA A 302 28.51 16.32 -1.09
C ALA A 302 28.57 15.20 -2.13
N ALA A 303 27.71 14.20 -2.04
CA ALA A 303 27.65 13.10 -2.99
C ALA A 303 27.26 13.56 -4.40
N VAL A 304 26.28 14.45 -4.54
CA VAL A 304 25.88 15.04 -5.83
C VAL A 304 27.03 15.84 -6.42
N ALA A 305 27.69 16.70 -5.62
CA ALA A 305 28.82 17.50 -6.08
C ALA A 305 30.01 16.64 -6.54
N LEU A 306 30.29 15.55 -5.80
CA LEU A 306 31.40 14.64 -6.11
C LEU A 306 31.09 13.66 -7.25
N SER A 307 29.81 13.37 -7.54
CA SER A 307 29.45 12.40 -8.59
C SER A 307 29.89 12.78 -10.00
N GLY A 308 30.17 14.05 -10.27
CA GLY A 308 30.76 14.48 -11.53
C GLY A 308 32.27 14.23 -11.64
N LEU A 309 32.95 13.91 -10.54
CA LEU A 309 34.41 13.79 -10.47
C LEU A 309 34.91 12.34 -10.47
N VAL A 310 34.02 11.39 -10.19
CA VAL A 310 34.32 9.96 -10.11
C VAL A 310 33.28 9.18 -10.91
N PRO A 311 33.61 7.97 -11.42
CA PRO A 311 32.68 7.14 -12.17
C PRO A 311 31.66 6.44 -11.26
N LEU A 312 31.05 7.18 -10.33
CA LEU A 312 30.04 6.72 -9.38
C LEU A 312 28.90 7.72 -9.32
N GLY A 313 27.66 7.23 -9.50
CA GLY A 313 26.46 8.07 -9.36
C GLY A 313 26.29 8.62 -7.94
N ALA A 314 25.56 9.74 -7.81
CA ALA A 314 25.33 10.42 -6.53
C ALA A 314 24.72 9.51 -5.45
N VAL A 315 23.87 8.55 -5.84
CA VAL A 315 23.27 7.56 -4.93
C VAL A 315 24.34 6.65 -4.30
N ALA A 316 25.28 6.15 -5.11
CA ALA A 316 26.40 5.33 -4.67
C ALA A 316 27.33 6.10 -3.73
N LEU A 317 27.65 7.34 -4.09
CA LEU A 317 28.50 8.18 -3.26
C LEU A 317 27.84 8.53 -1.93
N ALA A 318 26.55 8.83 -1.92
CA ALA A 318 25.85 9.17 -0.68
C ALA A 318 25.89 8.04 0.34
N ILE A 319 25.70 6.78 -0.11
CA ILE A 319 25.78 5.64 0.80
C ILE A 319 27.22 5.37 1.27
N LEU A 320 28.22 5.50 0.40
CA LEU A 320 29.63 5.29 0.76
C LEU A 320 30.15 6.38 1.71
N ILE A 321 29.83 7.65 1.45
CA ILE A 321 30.18 8.77 2.32
C ILE A 321 29.45 8.64 3.66
N GLY A 322 28.16 8.28 3.65
CA GLY A 322 27.39 8.03 4.86
C GLY A 322 27.99 6.89 5.70
N LEU A 323 28.34 5.76 5.07
CA LEU A 323 29.00 4.62 5.72
C LEU A 323 30.33 5.04 6.35
N ALA A 324 31.18 5.75 5.61
CA ALA A 324 32.45 6.24 6.12
C ALA A 324 32.24 7.18 7.32
N ALA A 325 31.37 8.18 7.18
CA ALA A 325 31.07 9.16 8.23
C ALA A 325 30.51 8.50 9.50
N GLY A 326 29.59 7.53 9.37
CA GLY A 326 28.97 6.82 10.49
C GLY A 326 29.90 5.87 11.24
N ASN A 327 31.00 5.42 10.60
CA ASN A 327 32.00 4.55 11.24
C ASN A 327 33.25 5.31 11.73
N VAL A 328 33.54 6.50 11.19
CA VAL A 328 34.65 7.37 11.67
C VAL A 328 34.27 8.08 12.97
N ARG A 329 33.03 8.58 13.09
CA ARG A 329 32.51 9.15 14.35
C ARG A 329 31.20 8.49 14.72
N ARG A 330 31.07 8.08 15.99
CA ARG A 330 29.76 7.71 16.53
C ARG A 330 28.83 8.92 16.47
N LEU A 331 27.73 8.76 15.74
CA LEU A 331 26.66 9.75 15.67
C LEU A 331 26.10 10.01 17.08
N GLY A 332 26.01 11.29 17.46
CA GLY A 332 25.34 11.68 18.70
C GLY A 332 23.85 11.34 18.65
N ALA A 333 23.24 11.10 19.82
CA ALA A 333 21.83 10.72 19.92
C ALA A 333 20.87 11.72 19.24
N ALA A 334 21.25 12.99 19.16
CA ALA A 334 20.49 14.05 18.48
C ALA A 334 20.31 13.85 16.96
N PHE A 335 21.19 13.09 16.29
CA PHE A 335 21.09 12.85 14.85
C PHE A 335 20.24 11.61 14.51
N ALA A 336 20.07 10.69 15.46
CA ALA A 336 19.42 9.40 15.21
C ALA A 336 17.97 9.50 14.70
N PRO A 337 17.09 10.38 15.22
CA PRO A 337 15.71 10.49 14.74
C PRO A 337 15.62 10.90 13.26
N GLY A 338 16.38 11.94 12.87
CA GLY A 338 16.39 12.44 11.49
C GLY A 338 17.02 11.47 10.50
N VAL A 339 18.12 10.82 10.87
CA VAL A 339 18.77 9.77 10.05
C VAL A 339 17.83 8.57 9.88
N GLY A 340 17.09 8.20 10.94
CA GLY A 340 16.06 7.15 10.88
C GLY A 340 14.90 7.50 9.95
N LEU A 341 14.43 8.76 10.00
CA LEU A 341 13.37 9.27 9.14
C LEU A 341 13.80 9.27 7.66
N ALA A 342 15.03 9.70 7.36
CA ALA A 342 15.61 9.66 6.02
C ALA A 342 15.62 8.23 5.45
N GLY A 343 16.16 7.27 6.20
CA GLY A 343 16.29 5.88 5.76
C GLY A 343 14.98 5.08 5.69
N THR A 344 13.84 5.64 6.12
CA THR A 344 12.54 4.93 6.13
C THR A 344 11.46 5.67 5.36
N HIS A 345 11.09 6.88 5.81
CA HIS A 345 9.97 7.64 5.28
C HIS A 345 10.37 8.40 4.02
N VAL A 346 11.53 9.08 4.03
CA VAL A 346 12.04 9.74 2.81
C VAL A 346 12.37 8.70 1.75
N LEU A 347 12.95 7.55 2.13
CA LEU A 347 13.14 6.43 1.21
C LEU A 347 11.82 5.98 0.57
N SER A 348 10.78 5.78 1.37
CA SER A 348 9.46 5.35 0.88
C SER A 348 8.86 6.38 -0.09
N LEU A 349 8.99 7.67 0.23
CA LEU A 349 8.56 8.76 -0.65
C LEU A 349 9.38 8.80 -1.95
N ALA A 350 10.70 8.66 -1.86
CA ALA A 350 11.59 8.61 -3.01
C ALA A 350 11.20 7.47 -3.96
N ILE A 351 10.99 6.26 -3.41
CA ILE A 351 10.50 5.11 -4.19
C ILE A 351 9.17 5.44 -4.86
N ALA A 352 8.20 6.01 -4.14
CA ALA A 352 6.93 6.37 -4.75
C ALA A 352 7.11 7.36 -5.94
N LEU A 353 7.90 8.42 -5.75
CA LEU A 353 8.14 9.45 -6.76
C LEU A 353 8.96 8.95 -7.95
N LEU A 354 9.85 7.97 -7.76
CA LEU A 354 10.57 7.34 -8.87
C LEU A 354 9.64 6.67 -9.88
N GLY A 355 8.38 6.40 -9.52
CA GLY A 355 7.35 5.96 -10.46
C GLY A 355 7.16 6.91 -11.64
N PHE A 356 7.38 8.22 -11.46
CA PHE A 356 7.28 9.19 -12.55
C PHE A 356 8.37 9.03 -13.62
N ARG A 357 9.51 8.43 -13.26
CA ARG A 357 10.67 8.23 -14.16
C ARG A 357 10.70 6.84 -14.80
N LEU A 358 9.67 6.02 -14.55
CA LEU A 358 9.64 4.63 -15.01
C LEU A 358 9.63 4.55 -16.54
N ASP A 359 10.62 3.89 -17.12
CA ASP A 359 10.64 3.56 -18.54
C ASP A 359 9.70 2.38 -18.82
N TYR A 360 8.59 2.68 -19.49
CA TYR A 360 7.59 1.69 -19.88
C TYR A 360 8.05 0.75 -20.99
N ALA A 361 8.95 1.19 -21.87
CA ALA A 361 9.53 0.31 -22.87
C ALA A 361 10.44 -0.73 -22.20
N LEU A 362 11.20 -0.31 -21.18
CA LEU A 362 11.97 -1.22 -20.33
C LEU A 362 11.07 -2.21 -19.59
N LEU A 363 9.96 -1.73 -18.99
CA LEU A 363 8.99 -2.58 -18.30
C LEU A 363 8.32 -3.60 -19.25
N ALA A 364 7.92 -3.16 -20.45
CA ALA A 364 7.29 -4.02 -21.43
C ALA A 364 8.25 -5.13 -21.93
N ARG A 365 9.55 -4.81 -22.05
CA ARG A 365 10.60 -5.80 -22.37
C ARG A 365 10.83 -6.81 -21.25
N LEU A 366 10.74 -6.39 -19.99
CA LEU A 366 10.86 -7.28 -18.82
C LEU A 366 9.74 -8.34 -18.81
N GLY A 367 8.51 -7.95 -19.14
CA GLY A 367 7.40 -8.84 -19.51
C GLY A 367 7.11 -10.02 -18.56
N TRP A 368 6.56 -11.11 -19.12
CA TRP A 368 6.28 -12.35 -18.39
C TRP A 368 7.55 -13.12 -17.99
N THR A 369 8.63 -12.94 -18.73
CA THR A 369 9.94 -13.57 -18.46
C THR A 369 10.46 -13.16 -17.08
N SER A 370 10.37 -11.86 -16.74
CA SER A 370 10.81 -11.36 -15.43
C SER A 370 9.93 -11.86 -14.29
N LEU A 371 8.62 -11.96 -14.50
CA LEU A 371 7.73 -12.58 -13.51
C LEU A 371 8.08 -14.06 -13.28
N GLY A 372 8.35 -14.81 -14.36
CA GLY A 372 8.82 -16.18 -14.28
C GLY A 372 10.13 -16.31 -13.49
N LEU A 373 11.10 -15.42 -13.76
CA LEU A 373 12.37 -15.36 -13.05
C LEU A 373 12.20 -15.03 -11.56
N ILE A 374 11.28 -14.11 -11.23
CA ILE A 374 10.93 -13.76 -9.85
C ILE A 374 10.39 -14.98 -9.11
N VAL A 375 9.38 -15.64 -9.67
CA VAL A 375 8.74 -16.81 -9.06
C VAL A 375 9.74 -17.96 -8.91
N ALA A 376 10.53 -18.23 -9.95
CA ALA A 376 11.55 -19.27 -9.93
C ALA A 376 12.66 -18.97 -8.90
N GLY A 377 13.17 -17.74 -8.87
CA GLY A 377 14.20 -17.31 -7.92
C GLY A 377 13.72 -17.42 -6.47
N MET A 378 12.47 -17.04 -6.20
CA MET A 378 11.83 -17.22 -4.89
C MET A 378 11.68 -18.69 -4.52
N ALA A 379 11.24 -19.54 -5.45
CA ALA A 379 11.10 -20.97 -5.23
C ALA A 379 12.46 -21.63 -4.94
N VAL A 380 13.51 -21.24 -5.68
CA VAL A 380 14.89 -21.68 -5.46
C VAL A 380 15.38 -21.27 -4.08
N ALA A 381 15.20 -20.01 -3.68
CA ALA A 381 15.62 -19.53 -2.36
C ALA A 381 14.93 -20.28 -1.20
N LEU A 382 13.61 -20.47 -1.28
CA LEU A 382 12.84 -21.20 -0.28
C LEU A 382 13.22 -22.69 -0.22
N THR A 383 13.40 -23.32 -1.37
CA THR A 383 13.78 -24.73 -1.44
C THR A 383 15.21 -24.95 -0.94
N ALA A 384 16.14 -24.09 -1.35
CA ALA A 384 17.53 -24.12 -0.89
C ALA A 384 17.59 -23.96 0.64
N ALA A 385 16.83 -23.03 1.21
CA ALA A 385 16.81 -22.83 2.65
C ALA A 385 16.34 -24.07 3.42
N VAL A 386 15.32 -24.77 2.90
CA VAL A 386 14.83 -26.02 3.50
C VAL A 386 15.83 -27.17 3.35
N LEU A 387 16.43 -27.34 2.16
CA LEU A 387 17.37 -28.44 1.90
C LEU A 387 18.69 -28.25 2.64
N LEU A 388 19.29 -27.06 2.53
CA LEU A 388 20.53 -26.72 3.22
C LEU A 388 20.33 -26.63 4.73
N GLY A 389 19.17 -26.15 5.19
CA GLY A 389 18.82 -26.12 6.61
C GLY A 389 18.80 -27.52 7.22
N ARG A 390 18.24 -28.51 6.51
CA ARG A 390 18.30 -29.92 6.93
C ARG A 390 19.73 -30.46 6.95
N ALA A 391 20.52 -30.18 5.91
CA ALA A 391 21.91 -30.63 5.83
C ALA A 391 22.78 -30.05 6.95
N LEU A 392 22.58 -28.77 7.30
CA LEU A 392 23.29 -28.05 8.35
C LEU A 392 22.69 -28.25 9.75
N ARG A 393 21.61 -29.05 9.88
CA ARG A 393 20.88 -29.30 11.13
C ARG A 393 20.39 -28.01 11.83
N VAL A 394 20.00 -27.01 11.05
CA VAL A 394 19.37 -25.77 11.54
C VAL A 394 17.89 -26.03 11.81
N ASP A 395 17.34 -25.38 12.84
CA ASP A 395 15.91 -25.44 13.15
C ASP A 395 15.06 -25.16 11.89
N PRO A 396 14.05 -26.01 11.57
CA PRO A 396 13.27 -25.87 10.35
C PRO A 396 12.52 -24.54 10.22
N ARG A 397 12.11 -23.92 11.33
CA ARG A 397 11.42 -22.62 11.31
C ARG A 397 12.42 -21.51 11.04
N LEU A 398 13.59 -21.52 11.70
CA LEU A 398 14.67 -20.57 11.42
C LEU A 398 15.15 -20.66 9.96
N ALA A 399 15.33 -21.88 9.44
CA ALA A 399 15.68 -22.12 8.04
C ALA A 399 14.63 -21.53 7.09
N LEU A 400 13.35 -21.74 7.37
CA LEU A 400 12.26 -21.19 6.58
C LEU A 400 12.20 -19.65 6.64
N LEU A 401 12.42 -19.05 7.81
CA LEU A 401 12.51 -17.59 7.95
C LEU A 401 13.67 -17.02 7.13
N LEU A 402 14.84 -17.66 7.13
CA LEU A 402 15.98 -17.25 6.31
C LEU A 402 15.68 -17.39 4.80
N GLY A 403 14.96 -18.44 4.39
CA GLY A 403 14.49 -18.60 3.01
C GLY A 403 13.49 -17.52 2.59
N VAL A 404 12.51 -17.21 3.44
CA VAL A 404 11.53 -16.15 3.20
C VAL A 404 12.20 -14.77 3.16
N GLY A 405 13.11 -14.49 4.09
CA GLY A 405 13.86 -13.24 4.13
C GLY A 405 14.74 -13.02 2.89
N ASN A 406 15.48 -14.05 2.47
CA ASN A 406 16.29 -13.98 1.25
C ASN A 406 15.43 -13.90 -0.03
N GLY A 407 14.37 -14.71 -0.10
CA GLY A 407 13.54 -14.85 -1.29
C GLY A 407 12.57 -13.70 -1.55
N VAL A 408 12.02 -13.03 -0.54
CA VAL A 408 10.90 -12.10 -0.71
C VAL A 408 11.31 -10.62 -0.51
N CYS A 409 11.12 -10.08 0.69
CA CYS A 409 11.35 -8.66 1.02
C CYS A 409 12.12 -8.46 2.33
N GLY A 410 12.90 -9.47 2.75
CA GLY A 410 13.81 -9.34 3.87
C GLY A 410 13.08 -9.34 5.21
N SER A 411 13.39 -8.32 6.03
CA SER A 411 12.89 -8.20 7.40
C SER A 411 11.36 -8.18 7.51
N SER A 412 10.66 -7.51 6.60
CA SER A 412 9.19 -7.46 6.62
C SER A 412 8.56 -8.80 6.26
N ALA A 413 9.19 -9.58 5.38
CA ALA A 413 8.75 -10.93 5.07
C ALA A 413 8.94 -11.88 6.25
N ILE A 414 10.06 -11.75 6.98
CA ILE A 414 10.34 -12.53 8.19
C ILE A 414 9.29 -12.24 9.26
N ALA A 415 9.02 -10.97 9.53
CA ALA A 415 8.03 -10.56 10.53
C ALA A 415 6.62 -11.09 10.20
N ALA A 416 6.23 -11.07 8.91
CA ALA A 416 4.94 -11.61 8.49
C ALA A 416 4.91 -13.16 8.54
N ALA A 417 6.02 -13.83 8.21
CA ALA A 417 6.10 -15.29 8.24
C ALA A 417 6.17 -15.85 9.66
N GLU A 418 6.79 -15.15 10.61
CA GLU A 418 6.93 -15.53 12.02
C GLU A 418 5.60 -16.02 12.61
N GLY A 419 4.56 -15.18 12.53
CA GLY A 419 3.22 -15.51 13.05
C GLY A 419 2.47 -16.57 12.25
N VAL A 420 2.86 -16.79 10.98
CA VAL A 420 2.24 -17.77 10.09
C VAL A 420 2.77 -19.18 10.36
N ILE A 421 4.07 -19.32 10.61
CA ILE A 421 4.73 -20.61 10.83
C ILE A 421 4.94 -20.94 12.32
N GLY A 422 4.58 -20.00 13.21
CA GLY A 422 4.73 -20.15 14.66
C GLY A 422 6.20 -20.19 15.08
N ALA A 423 7.04 -19.34 14.50
CA ALA A 423 8.44 -19.25 14.86
C ALA A 423 8.63 -18.49 16.18
N GLU A 424 9.70 -18.83 16.91
CA GLU A 424 10.11 -18.10 18.10
C GLU A 424 10.65 -16.72 17.73
N ARG A 425 10.42 -15.73 18.60
CA ARG A 425 10.87 -14.35 18.38
C ARG A 425 12.38 -14.25 18.22
N ASP A 426 13.12 -15.10 18.93
CA ASP A 426 14.58 -15.15 18.84
C ASP A 426 15.03 -15.60 17.45
N HIS A 427 14.37 -16.62 16.87
CA HIS A 427 14.63 -17.03 15.49
C HIS A 427 14.30 -15.93 14.49
N ALA A 428 13.22 -15.19 14.68
CA ALA A 428 12.89 -14.05 13.83
C ALA A 428 13.93 -12.92 13.93
N GLY A 429 14.37 -12.59 15.14
CA GLY A 429 15.43 -11.62 15.37
C GLY A 429 16.76 -12.01 14.71
N ILE A 430 17.17 -13.27 14.86
CA ILE A 430 18.38 -13.82 14.21
C ILE A 430 18.26 -13.76 12.69
N ALA A 431 17.13 -14.21 12.13
CA ALA A 431 16.90 -14.19 10.69
C ALA A 431 16.94 -12.76 10.13
N VAL A 432 16.31 -11.80 10.81
CA VAL A 432 16.33 -10.37 10.45
C VAL A 432 17.77 -9.84 10.43
N ALA A 433 18.56 -10.15 11.46
CA ALA A 433 19.95 -9.70 11.55
C ALA A 433 20.81 -10.26 10.39
N VAL A 434 20.74 -11.58 10.15
CA VAL A 434 21.50 -12.26 9.08
C VAL A 434 21.10 -11.73 7.70
N VAL A 435 19.80 -11.60 7.43
CA VAL A 435 19.29 -11.14 6.13
C VAL A 435 19.66 -9.69 5.86
N ASN A 436 19.58 -8.82 6.86
CA ASN A 436 20.01 -7.43 6.70
C ASN A 436 21.52 -7.32 6.50
N LEU A 437 22.30 -8.16 7.19
CA LEU A 437 23.74 -8.25 7.00
C LEU A 437 24.09 -8.65 5.55
N LEU A 438 23.56 -9.77 5.08
CA LEU A 438 23.81 -10.28 3.73
C LEU A 438 23.36 -9.29 2.66
N GLY A 439 22.20 -8.66 2.84
CA GLY A 439 21.73 -7.65 1.90
C GLY A 439 22.56 -6.37 1.91
N THR A 440 23.14 -6.00 3.05
CA THR A 440 24.07 -4.86 3.12
C THR A 440 25.39 -5.20 2.42
N ALA A 441 25.91 -6.41 2.63
CA ALA A 441 27.09 -6.90 1.93
C ALA A 441 26.85 -6.98 0.41
N GLY A 442 25.72 -7.54 0.00
CA GLY A 442 25.33 -7.65 -1.41
C GLY A 442 25.08 -6.29 -2.06
N MET A 443 24.48 -5.34 -1.34
CA MET A 443 24.28 -3.97 -1.84
C MET A 443 25.58 -3.28 -2.21
N LEU A 444 26.65 -3.49 -1.42
CA LEU A 444 27.98 -2.95 -1.72
C LEU A 444 28.73 -3.80 -2.75
N GLY A 445 28.57 -5.12 -2.69
CA GLY A 445 29.34 -6.06 -3.50
C GLY A 445 28.81 -6.29 -4.92
N LEU A 446 27.49 -6.36 -5.12
CA LEU A 446 26.90 -6.72 -6.41
C LEU A 446 27.15 -5.71 -7.54
N PRO A 447 27.09 -4.38 -7.31
CA PRO A 447 27.47 -3.41 -8.34
C PRO A 447 28.90 -3.62 -8.83
N LEU A 448 29.84 -3.91 -7.91
CA LEU A 448 31.25 -4.15 -8.22
C LEU A 448 31.46 -5.49 -8.91
N LEU A 449 30.86 -6.57 -8.40
CA LEU A 449 30.95 -7.91 -8.99
C LEU A 449 30.33 -7.97 -10.39
N GLY A 450 29.13 -7.41 -10.56
CA GLY A 450 28.40 -7.43 -11.82
C GLY A 450 29.06 -6.62 -12.92
N GLY A 451 29.50 -5.40 -12.58
CA GLY A 451 30.14 -4.50 -13.54
C GLY A 451 31.57 -4.89 -13.90
N LEU A 452 32.39 -5.27 -12.91
CA LEU A 452 33.83 -5.50 -13.13
C LEU A 452 34.17 -6.95 -13.48
N VAL A 453 33.46 -7.93 -12.87
CA VAL A 453 33.80 -9.35 -13.01
C VAL A 453 32.93 -10.03 -14.07
N LEU A 454 31.61 -9.81 -14.01
CA LEU A 454 30.66 -10.46 -14.92
C LEU A 454 30.43 -9.68 -16.23
N ARG A 455 30.84 -8.40 -16.29
CA ARG A 455 30.65 -7.50 -17.45
C ARG A 455 29.23 -7.48 -17.99
N LEU A 456 28.24 -7.55 -17.10
CA LEU A 456 26.84 -7.49 -17.47
C LEU A 456 26.44 -6.05 -17.81
N ASP A 457 25.58 -5.90 -18.82
CA ASP A 457 24.93 -4.62 -19.12
C ASP A 457 24.01 -4.17 -17.95
N GLU A 458 23.64 -2.89 -17.94
CA GLU A 458 22.86 -2.28 -16.85
C GLU A 458 21.55 -3.03 -16.53
N VAL A 459 20.77 -3.41 -17.55
CA VAL A 459 19.46 -4.03 -17.34
C VAL A 459 19.57 -5.44 -16.76
N PRO A 460 20.35 -6.39 -17.33
CA PRO A 460 20.59 -7.70 -16.71
C PRO A 460 21.16 -7.60 -15.29
N LEU A 461 22.08 -6.67 -15.04
CA LEU A 461 22.62 -6.44 -13.70
C LEU A 461 21.55 -5.87 -12.74
N GLY A 462 20.69 -4.97 -13.22
CA GLY A 462 19.53 -4.48 -12.48
C GLY A 462 18.57 -5.61 -12.10
N ILE A 463 18.25 -6.50 -13.05
CA ILE A 463 17.42 -7.68 -12.79
C ILE A 463 18.06 -8.59 -11.74
N LEU A 464 19.37 -8.86 -11.86
CA LEU A 464 20.11 -9.64 -10.88
C LEU A 464 20.04 -9.03 -9.47
N ILE A 465 20.30 -7.73 -9.35
CA ILE A 465 20.23 -6.98 -8.09
C ILE A 465 18.82 -7.03 -7.50
N GLY A 466 17.79 -6.74 -8.31
CA GLY A 466 16.39 -6.76 -7.91
C GLY A 466 15.91 -8.15 -7.48
N ASN A 467 16.39 -9.20 -8.14
CA ASN A 467 15.99 -10.58 -7.87
C ASN A 467 16.73 -11.21 -6.68
N THR A 468 17.83 -10.61 -6.20
CA THR A 468 18.67 -11.21 -5.15
C THR A 468 18.66 -10.42 -3.85
N LEU A 469 18.81 -9.09 -3.88
CA LEU A 469 18.88 -8.30 -2.65
C LEU A 469 17.56 -8.28 -1.88
N GLN A 470 17.66 -8.19 -0.55
CA GLN A 470 16.60 -8.57 0.37
C GLN A 470 15.68 -7.40 0.74
N ALA A 471 16.17 -6.17 0.83
CA ALA A 471 15.34 -4.99 1.10
C ALA A 471 15.21 -4.07 -0.13
N VAL A 472 14.09 -3.34 -0.23
CA VAL A 472 13.88 -2.37 -1.33
C VAL A 472 14.96 -1.29 -1.32
N GLY A 473 15.29 -0.76 -0.14
CA GLY A 473 16.37 0.24 0.00
C GLY A 473 17.73 -0.26 -0.48
N GLN A 474 18.06 -1.53 -0.24
CA GLN A 474 19.32 -2.15 -0.70
C GLN A 474 19.33 -2.32 -2.22
N VAL A 475 18.20 -2.74 -2.79
CA VAL A 475 18.02 -2.86 -4.24
C VAL A 475 18.16 -1.52 -4.92
N THR A 476 17.46 -0.49 -4.44
CA THR A 476 17.52 0.84 -5.03
C THR A 476 18.92 1.42 -4.90
N ALA A 477 19.57 1.25 -3.73
CA ALA A 477 20.94 1.69 -3.53
C ALA A 477 21.90 1.08 -4.56
N ALA A 478 21.88 -0.25 -4.69
CA ALA A 478 22.79 -0.99 -5.56
C ALA A 478 22.46 -0.76 -7.05
N GLY A 479 21.19 -0.77 -7.43
CA GLY A 479 20.77 -0.61 -8.82
C GLY A 479 21.10 0.78 -9.35
N PHE A 480 20.73 1.84 -8.62
CA PHE A 480 21.05 3.22 -9.02
C PHE A 480 22.53 3.58 -8.80
N ALA A 481 23.29 2.76 -8.06
CA ALA A 481 24.75 2.87 -8.04
C ALA A 481 25.40 2.39 -9.34
N VAL A 482 24.76 1.46 -10.06
CA VAL A 482 25.19 1.00 -11.38
C VAL A 482 24.79 2.00 -12.46
N GLY A 483 23.53 2.42 -12.46
CA GLY A 483 22.98 3.34 -13.47
C GLY A 483 21.47 3.45 -13.37
N ASP A 484 20.89 4.37 -14.13
CA ASP A 484 19.44 4.63 -14.09
C ASP A 484 18.64 3.45 -14.64
N ALA A 485 19.09 2.81 -15.73
CA ALA A 485 18.38 1.68 -16.31
C ALA A 485 18.46 0.46 -15.37
N ALA A 486 19.63 0.22 -14.77
CA ALA A 486 19.82 -0.80 -13.75
C ALA A 486 18.92 -0.56 -12.53
N GLY A 487 18.89 0.67 -12.01
CA GLY A 487 18.08 1.07 -10.86
C GLY A 487 16.58 0.88 -11.07
N GLN A 488 16.07 1.26 -12.25
CA GLN A 488 14.66 1.06 -12.60
C GLN A 488 14.31 -0.42 -12.73
N ALA A 489 15.10 -1.19 -13.47
CA ALA A 489 14.89 -2.64 -13.62
C ALA A 489 14.93 -3.36 -12.26
N ALA A 490 15.93 -3.04 -11.43
CA ALA A 490 16.09 -3.61 -10.09
C ALA A 490 14.88 -3.29 -9.20
N THR A 491 14.43 -2.03 -9.21
CA THR A 491 13.27 -1.57 -8.43
C THR A 491 12.01 -2.32 -8.85
N VAL A 492 11.73 -2.41 -10.15
CA VAL A 492 10.56 -3.13 -10.68
C VAL A 492 10.58 -4.60 -10.25
N VAL A 493 11.68 -5.30 -10.48
CA VAL A 493 11.83 -6.73 -10.13
C VAL A 493 11.63 -6.92 -8.63
N LYS A 494 12.20 -6.03 -7.81
CA LYS A 494 12.05 -6.09 -6.36
C LYS A 494 10.62 -5.84 -5.90
N LEU A 495 9.95 -4.81 -6.43
CA LEU A 495 8.55 -4.54 -6.11
C LEU A 495 7.65 -5.71 -6.51
N GLY A 496 7.93 -6.36 -7.64
CA GLY A 496 7.30 -7.63 -8.02
C GLY A 496 7.45 -8.71 -6.94
N ARG A 497 8.67 -8.91 -6.41
CA ARG A 497 8.91 -9.82 -5.28
C ARG A 497 8.17 -9.42 -4.00
N VAL A 498 8.06 -8.12 -3.70
CA VAL A 498 7.28 -7.65 -2.54
C VAL A 498 5.80 -7.99 -2.71
N LEU A 499 5.23 -7.85 -3.92
CA LEU A 499 3.85 -8.24 -4.20
C LEU A 499 3.62 -9.76 -4.05
N MET A 500 4.65 -10.57 -4.30
CA MET A 500 4.60 -12.01 -4.07
C MET A 500 4.64 -12.43 -2.58
N LEU A 501 4.77 -11.47 -1.64
CA LEU A 501 4.69 -11.78 -0.21
C LEU A 501 3.35 -12.43 0.15
N THR A 502 2.24 -11.86 -0.31
CA THR A 502 0.90 -12.38 -0.03
C THR A 502 0.73 -13.84 -0.48
N PRO A 503 1.00 -14.23 -1.75
CA PRO A 503 0.87 -15.62 -2.17
C PRO A 503 1.85 -16.55 -1.42
N VAL A 504 3.08 -16.11 -1.10
CA VAL A 504 4.01 -16.92 -0.30
C VAL A 504 3.45 -17.18 1.10
N LEU A 505 2.97 -16.16 1.80
CA LEU A 505 2.39 -16.32 3.13
C LEU A 505 1.15 -17.21 3.13
N LEU A 506 0.32 -17.13 2.08
CA LEU A 506 -0.83 -18.02 1.90
C LEU A 506 -0.38 -19.48 1.69
N GLY A 507 0.68 -19.70 0.91
CA GLY A 507 1.28 -21.03 0.72
C GLY A 507 1.85 -21.60 2.03
N LEU A 508 2.56 -20.80 2.81
CA LEU A 508 3.08 -21.19 4.12
C LEU A 508 1.94 -21.49 5.11
N ALA A 509 0.91 -20.65 5.15
CA ALA A 509 -0.28 -20.87 5.97
C ALA A 509 -1.01 -22.17 5.59
N TRP A 510 -1.13 -22.45 4.30
CA TRP A 510 -1.73 -23.70 3.83
C TRP A 510 -0.93 -24.93 4.24
N ARG A 511 0.41 -24.87 4.11
CA ARG A 511 1.31 -25.94 4.57
C ARG A 511 1.23 -26.14 6.09
N ALA A 512 1.29 -25.06 6.87
CA ALA A 512 1.21 -25.11 8.33
C ALA A 512 -0.12 -25.70 8.82
N ARG A 513 -1.23 -25.39 8.14
CA ARG A 513 -2.55 -25.98 8.41
C ARG A 513 -2.61 -27.47 8.15
N ARG A 514 -1.99 -27.95 7.06
CA ARG A 514 -1.88 -29.39 6.80
C ARG A 514 -1.07 -30.14 7.86
N GLN A 515 -0.26 -29.41 8.62
CA GLN A 515 0.55 -29.93 9.72
C GLN A 515 -0.09 -29.68 11.11
N GLY A 516 -1.36 -29.24 11.17
CA GLY A 516 -2.10 -29.06 12.42
C GLY A 516 -1.77 -27.78 13.20
N ALA A 517 -1.01 -26.84 12.64
CA ALA A 517 -0.59 -25.63 13.35
C ALA A 517 -1.68 -24.54 13.36
N ALA A 518 -1.81 -23.84 14.49
CA ALA A 518 -2.65 -22.65 14.64
C ALA A 518 -2.00 -21.43 13.97
N VAL A 519 -2.40 -21.10 12.74
CA VAL A 519 -1.83 -19.99 11.95
C VAL A 519 -2.44 -18.64 12.37
N THR A 520 -1.62 -17.67 12.77
CA THR A 520 -2.04 -16.26 12.93
C THR A 520 -1.79 -15.48 11.64
N ALA A 521 -2.75 -14.67 11.19
CA ALA A 521 -2.73 -13.98 9.89
C ALA A 521 -2.30 -12.51 10.03
N GLY A 522 -1.28 -12.24 10.85
CA GLY A 522 -0.74 -10.89 10.99
C GLY A 522 0.13 -10.51 9.78
N GLY A 523 -0.18 -9.41 9.09
CA GLY A 523 0.78 -8.75 8.20
C GLY A 523 0.48 -8.70 6.69
N LEU A 524 -0.77 -8.86 6.24
CA LEU A 524 -1.13 -8.85 4.81
C LEU A 524 -1.27 -7.45 4.15
N GLY A 525 -0.53 -6.44 4.61
CA GLY A 525 -0.62 -5.07 4.06
C GLY A 525 0.36 -4.81 2.92
N VAL A 526 -0.12 -4.25 1.79
CA VAL A 526 0.75 -3.70 0.74
C VAL A 526 1.32 -2.37 1.25
N PRO A 527 2.65 -2.17 1.26
CA PRO A 527 3.25 -0.90 1.68
C PRO A 527 2.78 0.26 0.80
N TRP A 528 2.49 1.41 1.42
CA TRP A 528 1.93 2.57 0.72
C TRP A 528 2.82 3.08 -0.41
N PHE A 529 4.15 2.96 -0.29
CA PHE A 529 5.08 3.43 -1.33
C PHE A 529 4.99 2.60 -2.62
N ILE A 530 4.51 1.36 -2.55
CA ILE A 530 4.25 0.53 -3.76
C ILE A 530 3.01 1.08 -4.46
N VAL A 531 1.97 1.38 -3.70
CA VAL A 531 0.75 2.03 -4.23
C VAL A 531 1.10 3.40 -4.81
N GLY A 532 1.92 4.17 -4.11
CA GLY A 532 2.44 5.46 -4.56
C GLY A 532 3.26 5.34 -5.85
N PHE A 533 4.18 4.37 -5.94
CA PHE A 533 4.98 4.11 -7.14
C PHE A 533 4.08 3.81 -8.34
N VAL A 534 3.12 2.88 -8.20
CA VAL A 534 2.17 2.54 -9.27
C VAL A 534 1.28 3.72 -9.63
N ALA A 535 0.84 4.51 -8.65
CA ALA A 535 0.03 5.71 -8.93
C ALA A 535 0.83 6.76 -9.70
N CYS A 536 2.05 7.08 -9.26
CA CYS A 536 2.94 8.03 -9.94
C CYS A 536 3.29 7.54 -11.35
N SER A 537 3.53 6.24 -11.50
CA SER A 537 3.80 5.64 -12.79
C SER A 537 2.59 5.79 -13.71
N VAL A 538 1.39 5.39 -13.29
CA VAL A 538 0.17 5.57 -14.09
C VAL A 538 -0.02 7.04 -14.47
N ILE A 539 0.13 7.98 -13.53
CA ILE A 539 0.01 9.41 -13.81
C ILE A 539 0.99 9.86 -14.91
N ALA A 540 2.26 9.42 -14.86
CA ALA A 540 3.22 9.70 -15.92
C ALA A 540 2.78 9.11 -17.27
N SER A 541 2.29 7.87 -17.31
CA SER A 541 1.83 7.21 -18.54
C SER A 541 0.64 7.89 -19.20
N LEU A 542 -0.22 8.53 -18.42
CA LEU A 542 -1.42 9.17 -18.95
C LEU A 542 -1.08 10.46 -19.70
N HIS A 543 0.16 10.98 -19.60
CA HIS A 543 0.59 12.25 -20.21
C HIS A 543 -0.33 13.45 -19.87
N VAL A 544 -1.08 13.36 -18.75
CA VAL A 544 -2.02 14.40 -18.29
C VAL A 544 -1.28 15.54 -17.59
N VAL A 545 -0.08 15.26 -17.07
CA VAL A 545 0.79 16.23 -16.40
C VAL A 545 1.84 16.73 -17.40
N PRO A 546 2.08 18.05 -17.51
CA PRO A 546 3.12 18.58 -18.40
C PRO A 546 4.49 17.96 -18.13
N ALA A 547 5.25 17.64 -19.19
CA ALA A 547 6.56 17.01 -19.08
C ALA A 547 7.53 17.72 -18.09
N PRO A 548 7.64 19.06 -18.05
CA PRO A 548 8.52 19.73 -17.08
C PRO A 548 8.15 19.45 -15.61
N VAL A 549 6.87 19.23 -15.32
CA VAL A 549 6.40 18.92 -13.96
C VAL A 549 6.71 17.46 -13.63
N LEU A 550 6.54 16.54 -14.58
CA LEU A 550 6.94 15.13 -14.41
C LEU A 550 8.45 15.02 -14.16
N ASP A 551 9.26 15.74 -14.94
CA ASP A 551 10.72 15.76 -14.79
C ASP A 551 11.13 16.33 -13.43
N ALA A 552 10.49 17.43 -12.98
CA ALA A 552 10.75 18.00 -11.66
C ALA A 552 10.39 17.04 -10.52
N LEU A 553 9.26 16.33 -10.62
CA LEU A 553 8.82 15.35 -9.62
C LEU A 553 9.74 14.12 -9.60
N ALA A 554 10.15 13.64 -10.78
CA ALA A 554 11.12 12.55 -10.91
C ALA A 554 12.48 12.95 -10.33
N HIS A 555 12.94 14.17 -10.60
CA HIS A 555 14.19 14.70 -10.04
C HIS A 555 14.12 14.86 -8.52
N ALA A 556 13.00 15.36 -7.99
CA ALA A 556 12.76 15.42 -6.54
C ALA A 556 12.79 14.02 -5.91
N GLY A 557 12.20 13.02 -6.58
CA GLY A 557 12.28 11.61 -6.17
C GLY A 557 13.72 11.09 -6.12
N HIS A 558 14.53 11.42 -7.12
CA HIS A 558 15.95 11.06 -7.16
C HIS A 558 16.76 11.74 -6.05
N LEU A 559 16.58 13.04 -5.82
CA LEU A 559 17.25 13.75 -4.72
C LEU A 559 16.85 13.21 -3.34
N ALA A 560 15.56 12.89 -3.17
CA ALA A 560 15.07 12.21 -1.97
C ALA A 560 15.72 10.83 -1.79
N LEU A 561 15.95 10.09 -2.89
CA LEU A 561 16.67 8.82 -2.85
C LEU A 561 18.11 9.01 -2.38
N VAL A 562 18.85 9.99 -2.93
CA VAL A 562 20.24 10.30 -2.51
C VAL A 562 20.28 10.65 -1.01
N LEU A 563 19.35 11.48 -0.54
CA LEU A 563 19.24 11.84 0.88
C LEU A 563 18.93 10.63 1.77
N ALA A 564 18.01 9.77 1.33
CA ALA A 564 17.70 8.53 2.04
C ALA A 564 18.92 7.60 2.11
N MET A 565 19.69 7.49 1.02
CA MET A 565 20.88 6.64 0.97
C MET A 565 22.00 7.13 1.89
N ALA A 566 22.17 8.45 2.03
CA ALA A 566 23.04 9.02 3.04
C ALA A 566 22.63 8.57 4.45
N GLY A 567 21.33 8.65 4.76
CA GLY A 567 20.79 8.21 6.05
C GLY A 567 20.95 6.71 6.31
N ILE A 568 20.79 5.86 5.30
CA ILE A 568 21.06 4.42 5.40
C ILE A 568 22.55 4.19 5.66
N GLY A 569 23.44 4.80 4.87
CA GLY A 569 24.89 4.69 5.01
C GLY A 569 25.35 5.01 6.43
N LEU A 570 24.90 6.14 6.98
CA LEU A 570 25.21 6.61 8.33
C LEU A 570 24.83 5.62 9.45
N ARG A 571 23.89 4.70 9.20
CA ARG A 571 23.44 3.70 10.19
C ARG A 571 24.12 2.35 10.07
N ILE A 572 24.86 2.10 8.99
CA ILE A 572 25.56 0.82 8.80
C ILE A 572 26.80 0.83 9.70
N THR A 573 26.91 -0.15 10.61
CA THR A 573 28.09 -0.30 11.47
C THR A 573 28.90 -1.52 11.08
N LEU A 574 30.21 -1.39 10.83
CA LEU A 574 31.07 -2.53 10.49
C LEU A 574 31.08 -3.61 11.59
N ALA A 575 30.91 -3.19 12.84
CA ALA A 575 30.81 -4.10 13.97
C ALA A 575 29.51 -4.94 13.96
N SER A 576 28.39 -4.43 13.42
CA SER A 576 27.20 -5.28 13.21
C SER A 576 27.41 -6.30 12.10
N LEU A 577 28.29 -6.01 11.12
CA LEU A 577 28.69 -7.00 10.11
C LEU A 577 29.55 -8.13 10.71
N ALA A 578 30.49 -7.78 11.59
CA ALA A 578 31.43 -8.76 12.17
C ALA A 578 30.84 -9.68 13.25
N ARG A 579 29.75 -9.29 13.93
CA ARG A 579 29.21 -10.01 15.10
C ARG A 579 28.27 -11.18 14.80
N SER A 580 28.03 -11.51 13.53
CA SER A 580 27.01 -12.51 13.15
C SER A 580 27.62 -13.89 12.90
N GLY A 581 28.28 -14.51 13.88
CA GLY A 581 28.93 -15.82 13.71
C GLY A 581 28.07 -16.98 14.24
N GLY A 582 27.35 -17.69 13.37
CA GLY A 582 26.61 -18.90 13.72
C GLY A 582 26.07 -19.67 12.51
N GLN A 583 25.46 -20.84 12.73
CA GLN A 583 24.89 -21.68 11.66
C GLN A 583 23.83 -20.97 10.80
N ALA A 584 23.11 -19.99 11.38
CA ALA A 584 22.14 -19.16 10.67
C ALA A 584 22.79 -18.27 9.59
N LEU A 585 23.98 -17.70 9.86
CA LEU A 585 24.71 -16.92 8.85
C LEU A 585 25.16 -17.83 7.71
N THR A 586 25.74 -18.99 8.02
CA THR A 586 26.18 -19.96 7.00
C THR A 586 25.02 -20.37 6.10
N LEU A 587 23.88 -20.74 6.69
CA LEU A 587 22.69 -21.09 5.93
C LEU A 587 22.19 -19.90 5.08
N GLY A 588 22.06 -18.72 5.68
CA GLY A 588 21.62 -17.52 4.97
C GLY A 588 22.53 -17.17 3.80
N ALA A 589 23.85 -17.25 3.98
CA ALA A 589 24.85 -16.95 2.97
C ALA A 589 24.78 -17.96 1.81
N LEU A 590 24.68 -19.27 2.11
CA LEU A 590 24.54 -20.30 1.07
C LEU A 590 23.25 -20.13 0.27
N VAL A 591 22.13 -19.84 0.93
CA VAL A 591 20.85 -19.54 0.24
C VAL A 591 21.00 -18.33 -0.67
N PHE A 592 21.63 -17.26 -0.17
CA PHE A 592 21.89 -16.06 -0.96
C PHE A 592 22.80 -16.35 -2.18
N LEU A 593 23.85 -17.15 -2.00
CA LEU A 593 24.75 -17.54 -3.09
C LEU A 593 24.04 -18.42 -4.13
N VAL A 594 23.21 -19.38 -3.72
CA VAL A 594 22.41 -20.19 -4.64
C VAL A 594 21.44 -19.32 -5.44
N GLN A 595 20.77 -18.38 -4.77
CA GLN A 595 19.86 -17.44 -5.43
C GLN A 595 20.60 -16.50 -6.39
N LEU A 596 21.81 -16.07 -6.02
CA LEU A 596 22.67 -15.23 -6.85
C LEU A 596 23.14 -15.98 -8.09
N ALA A 597 23.64 -17.21 -7.93
CA ALA A 597 24.08 -18.06 -9.04
C ALA A 597 22.93 -18.36 -10.01
N PHE A 598 21.77 -18.75 -9.50
CA PHE A 598 20.58 -18.99 -10.32
C PHE A 598 20.15 -17.72 -11.07
N SER A 599 20.01 -16.59 -10.37
CA SER A 599 19.55 -15.35 -10.99
C SER A 599 20.56 -14.81 -11.99
N GLY A 600 21.86 -14.94 -11.71
CA GLY A 600 22.93 -14.51 -12.62
C GLY A 600 22.96 -15.33 -13.90
N ALA A 601 22.86 -16.66 -13.77
CA ALA A 601 22.78 -17.55 -14.93
C ALA A 601 21.54 -17.27 -15.79
N MET A 602 20.37 -17.12 -15.17
CA MET A 602 19.15 -16.82 -15.91
C MET A 602 19.15 -15.41 -16.51
N ALA A 603 19.71 -14.42 -15.82
CA ALA A 603 19.84 -13.07 -16.36
C ALA A 603 20.73 -13.06 -17.62
N ALA A 604 21.84 -13.80 -17.62
CA ALA A 604 22.74 -13.91 -18.77
C ALA A 604 22.19 -14.76 -19.94
N LEU A 605 21.22 -15.64 -19.67
CA LEU A 605 20.61 -16.51 -20.69
C LEU A 605 19.37 -15.89 -21.34
N LEU A 606 18.65 -15.05 -20.62
CA LEU A 606 17.34 -14.53 -21.04
C LEU A 606 17.39 -13.08 -21.55
N PHE A 607 18.46 -12.35 -21.24
CA PHE A 607 18.68 -10.95 -21.57
C PHE A 607 20.11 -10.75 -22.01
#